data_AF-A0A4Q0XX66-F1
#
_entry.id   AF-A0A4Q0XX66-F1
#
_cell.length_a   1.000
_cell.length_b   1.000
_cell.length_c   1.000
_cell.angle_alpha   90.00
_cell.angle_beta   90.00
_cell.angle_gamma   90.00
#
_symmetry.space_group_name_H-M   'P 1'
#
loop_
_entity.id
_entity.type
_entity.pdbx_description
1 polymer ?
#
loop_
_entity_poly.entity_id
_entity_poly.type
_entity_poly.pdbx_seq_one_letter_code
_entity_poly.pdbx_strand_id
1 'polypeptide(L)' 'MKKEKKAFNPDDFFTTTTVKDIVPKFEHLYQMNFKEISLNNELVKLNYEIISKEYKDFMSSSLADYYDFEVDEIV' A
#
# COMPACT_ATOMS: atom_id res chain seq x y z
N MET A 1 -21.91 -25.01 -5.78
CA MET A 1 -20.83 -24.58 -4.87
C MET A 1 -21.46 -23.71 -3.79
N LYS A 2 -21.45 -24.17 -2.53
CA LYS A 2 -22.01 -23.40 -1.40
C LYS A 2 -21.08 -22.21 -1.16
N LYS A 3 -21.58 -20.98 -1.27
CA LYS A 3 -20.87 -19.79 -0.79
C LYS A 3 -20.78 -19.93 0.72
N GLU A 4 -19.61 -20.30 1.23
CA GLU A 4 -19.32 -20.25 2.66
C GLU A 4 -19.49 -18.78 3.07
N LYS A 5 -20.56 -18.49 3.82
CA LYS A 5 -20.75 -17.19 4.44
C LYS A 5 -19.67 -17.10 5.51
N LYS A 6 -18.55 -16.44 5.20
CA LYS A 6 -17.54 -16.08 6.19
C LYS A 6 -18.28 -15.42 7.36
N ALA A 7 -18.14 -15.98 8.56
CA ALA A 7 -18.75 -15.40 9.75
C ALA A 7 -18.22 -13.96 9.91
N PHE A 8 -19.07 -13.04 10.33
CA PHE A 8 -18.64 -11.67 10.62
C PHE A 8 -17.55 -11.72 11.69
N ASN A 9 -16.33 -11.32 11.31
CA ASN A 9 -15.20 -11.18 12.21
C ASN A 9 -15.05 -9.69 12.56
N PRO A 10 -15.34 -9.25 13.79
CA PRO A 10 -15.17 -7.85 14.17
C PRO A 10 -13.70 -7.38 14.05
N ASP A 11 -12.73 -8.30 14.06
CA ASP A 11 -11.31 -7.98 13.85
C ASP A 11 -10.97 -7.71 12.37
N ASP A 12 -11.79 -8.18 11.41
CA ASP A 12 -11.64 -7.81 9.98
C ASP A 12 -12.01 -6.33 9.73
N PHE A 13 -12.61 -5.65 10.71
CA PHE A 13 -13.00 -4.24 10.59
C PHE A 13 -11.81 -3.27 10.76
N PHE A 14 -10.68 -3.76 11.28
CA PHE A 14 -9.49 -2.96 11.59
C PHE A 14 -8.22 -3.47 10.88
N THR A 15 -8.36 -4.14 9.73
CA THR A 15 -7.18 -4.50 8.94
C THR A 15 -6.65 -3.25 8.26
N THR A 16 -5.62 -2.64 8.84
CA THR A 16 -4.79 -1.66 8.15
C THR A 16 -4.19 -2.32 6.92
N THR A 17 -4.43 -1.73 5.74
CA THR A 17 -3.74 -2.14 4.52
C THR A 17 -2.39 -1.43 4.49
N THR A 18 -1.32 -2.16 4.21
CA THR A 18 0.03 -1.59 4.07
C THR A 18 0.49 -1.59 2.62
N VAL A 19 1.55 -0.82 2.34
CA VAL A 19 2.23 -0.87 1.04
C VAL A 19 2.58 -2.31 0.68
N LYS A 20 3.09 -3.11 1.63
CA LYS A 20 3.45 -4.51 1.42
C LYS A 20 2.29 -5.37 0.91
N ASP A 21 1.07 -5.07 1.31
CA ASP A 21 -0.12 -5.85 0.94
C ASP A 21 -0.58 -5.55 -0.49
N ILE A 22 -0.37 -4.32 -0.97
CA ILE A 22 -0.83 -3.87 -2.28
C ILE A 22 0.22 -4.00 -3.38
N VAL A 23 1.51 -3.85 -3.06
CA VAL A 23 2.60 -3.83 -4.05
C VAL A 23 2.77 -5.11 -4.89
N PRO A 24 2.40 -6.33 -4.44
CA PRO A 24 2.44 -7.51 -5.30
C PRO A 24 1.53 -7.39 -6.54
N LYS A 25 0.53 -6.49 -6.51
CA LYS A 25 -0.35 -6.20 -7.66
C LYS A 25 0.30 -5.28 -8.69
N PHE A 26 1.44 -4.66 -8.36
CA PHE A 26 2.04 -3.56 -9.11
C PHE A 26 3.54 -3.80 -9.33
N GLU A 27 3.87 -4.72 -10.24
CA GLU A 27 5.26 -5.14 -10.51
C GLU A 27 6.19 -3.98 -10.89
N HIS A 28 5.67 -2.92 -11.51
CA HIS A 28 6.47 -1.76 -11.92
C HIS A 28 7.08 -1.00 -10.72
N LEU A 29 6.46 -1.04 -9.55
CA LEU A 29 6.97 -0.37 -8.34
C LEU A 29 8.31 -0.97 -7.88
N TYR A 30 8.58 -2.24 -8.17
CA TYR A 30 9.84 -2.88 -7.80
C TYR A 30 11.03 -2.41 -8.64
N GLN A 31 10.78 -1.77 -9.79
CA GLN A 31 11.81 -1.29 -10.72
C GLN A 31 12.09 0.21 -10.55
N MET A 32 11.35 0.91 -9.69
CA MET A 32 11.45 2.34 -9.50
C MET A 32 12.52 2.72 -8.48
N ASN A 33 13.11 3.91 -8.68
CA ASN A 33 14.02 4.53 -7.72
C ASN A 33 13.28 5.61 -6.93
N PHE A 34 12.92 5.31 -5.69
CA PHE A 34 12.11 6.22 -4.87
C PHE A 34 12.89 7.42 -4.30
N LYS A 35 14.20 7.55 -4.58
CA LYS A 35 14.95 8.80 -4.35
C LYS A 35 14.65 9.87 -5.40
N GLU A 36 14.15 9.46 -6.55
CA GLU A 36 13.84 10.35 -7.68
C GLU A 36 12.33 10.44 -7.93
N ILE A 37 11.60 9.36 -7.61
CA ILE A 37 10.15 9.25 -7.82
C ILE A 37 9.45 9.17 -6.46
N SER A 38 8.37 9.94 -6.30
CA SER A 38 7.52 9.85 -5.10
C SER A 38 6.68 8.58 -5.16
N LEU A 39 6.82 7.70 -4.16
CA LEU A 39 5.99 6.50 -4.05
C LEU A 39 4.50 6.87 -3.92
N ASN A 40 4.18 7.85 -3.07
CA ASN A 40 2.80 8.29 -2.87
C ASN A 40 2.15 8.78 -4.18
N ASN A 41 2.87 9.54 -5.00
CA ASN A 41 2.34 9.98 -6.29
C ASN A 41 2.07 8.82 -7.26
N GLU A 42 2.89 7.77 -7.24
CA GLU A 42 2.63 6.57 -8.05
C GLU A 42 1.44 5.78 -7.50
N LEU A 43 1.33 5.63 -6.17
CA LEU A 43 0.19 4.98 -5.54
C LEU A 43 -1.13 5.71 -5.84
N VAL A 44 -1.14 7.05 -5.84
CA VAL A 44 -2.34 7.84 -6.13
C VAL A 44 -2.88 7.55 -7.54
N LYS A 45 -1.99 7.34 -8.52
CA LYS A 45 -2.38 6.91 -9.88
C LYS A 45 -3.00 5.51 -9.92
N LEU A 46 -2.72 4.71 -8.91
CA LEU A 46 -3.22 3.35 -8.71
C LEU A 46 -4.43 3.32 -7.75
N ASN A 47 -5.00 4.48 -7.42
CA ASN A 47 -6.10 4.67 -6.45
C ASN A 47 -5.72 4.26 -5.02
N TYR A 48 -4.47 4.47 -4.61
CA TYR A 48 -4.02 4.30 -3.24
C TYR A 48 -3.32 5.55 -2.73
N GLU A 49 -3.43 5.86 -1.45
CA GLU A 49 -2.63 6.93 -0.81
C GLU A 49 -1.95 6.44 0.46
N ILE A 50 -0.74 6.92 0.72
CA ILE A 50 -0.05 6.65 1.98
C ILE A 50 -0.60 7.58 3.05
N ILE A 51 -1.10 7.01 4.14
CA ILE A 51 -1.70 7.73 5.27
C ILE A 51 -0.76 7.82 6.50
N SER A 52 0.33 7.05 6.51
CA SER A 52 1.38 7.11 7.50
C SER A 52 2.00 8.51 7.62
N LYS A 53 1.90 9.13 8.80
CA LYS A 53 2.40 10.51 9.03
C LYS A 53 3.92 10.63 8.97
N GLU A 54 4.60 9.53 9.25
CA GLU A 54 6.04 9.37 9.20
C GLU A 54 6.58 9.24 7.77
N TYR A 55 5.71 9.01 6.79
CA TYR A 55 6.09 8.94 5.39
C TYR A 55 6.72 10.25 4.92
N LYS A 56 7.81 10.13 4.17
CA LYS A 56 8.50 11.23 3.52
C LYS A 56 8.97 10.78 2.14
N ASP A 57 8.71 11.61 1.14
CA ASP A 57 9.20 11.39 -0.20
C ASP A 57 10.74 11.41 -0.26
N PHE A 58 11.30 10.67 -1.21
CA PHE A 58 12.72 10.71 -1.57
C PHE A 58 13.70 10.22 -0.48
N MET A 59 13.20 9.55 0.55
CA MET A 59 14.02 9.06 1.68
C MET A 59 14.73 7.72 1.41
N SER A 60 14.13 6.84 0.61
CA SER A 60 14.75 5.58 0.22
C SER A 60 14.68 5.39 -1.30
N SER A 61 15.61 4.62 -1.85
CA SER A 61 15.56 4.15 -3.24
C SER A 61 14.78 2.85 -3.41
N SER A 62 14.55 2.09 -2.33
CA SER A 62 13.97 0.74 -2.37
C SER A 62 12.53 0.74 -1.87
N LEU A 63 11.65 0.03 -2.59
CA LEU A 63 10.26 -0.18 -2.18
C LEU A 63 10.15 -0.86 -0.80
N ALA A 64 11.10 -1.73 -0.47
CA ALA A 64 11.09 -2.51 0.77
C ALA A 64 11.10 -1.62 2.02
N ASP A 65 11.73 -0.45 1.96
CA ASP A 65 11.78 0.50 3.08
C ASP A 65 10.44 1.21 3.31
N TYR A 66 9.49 1.05 2.39
CA TYR A 66 8.15 1.62 2.47
C TYR A 66 7.06 0.60 2.84
N TYR A 67 7.40 -0.68 2.98
CA TYR A 67 6.43 -1.77 3.16
C TYR A 67 5.54 -1.65 4.38
N ASP A 68 6.05 -1.09 5.47
CA ASP A 68 5.32 -0.98 6.72
C ASP A 68 4.43 0.27 6.78
N PHE A 69 4.46 1.13 5.76
CA PHE A 69 3.57 2.29 5.72
C PHE A 69 2.14 1.89 5.39
N GLU A 70 1.21 2.52 6.11
CA GLU A 70 -0.22 2.32 5.94
C GLU A 70 -0.70 3.06 4.69
N VAL A 71 -1.61 2.41 3.96
CA VAL A 71 -2.25 2.95 2.77
C VAL A 71 -3.76 2.85 2.87
N ASP A 72 -4.45 3.78 2.20
CA ASP A 72 -5.90 3.74 2.00
C ASP A 72 -6.23 3.69 0.50
N GLU A 73 -7.39 3.14 0.17
CA GLU A 73 -7.91 3.09 -1.20
C GLU A 73 -8.76 4.34 -1.49
N ILE A 74 -8.46 5.02 -2.59
CA ILE A 74 -9.19 6.22 -3.03
C ILE A 74 -10.42 5.77 -3.82
N VAL A 75 -11.62 6.11 -3.33
CA VAL A 75 -12.93 5.79 -3.93
C VAL A 75 -13.50 6.94 -4.74
#